data_AF-E1QK67-F1
#
_entry.id   AF-E1QK67-F1
#
_cell.length_a   1.000
_cell.length_b   1.000
_cell.length_c   1.000
_cell.angle_alpha   90.00
_cell.angle_beta   90.00
_cell.angle_gamma   90.00
#
_symmetry.space_group_name_H-M   'P 1'
#
loop_
_entity.id
_entity.type
_entity.pdbx_description
1 polymer ?
#
loop_
_entity_poly.entity_id
_entity_poly.type
_entity_poly.pdbx_seq_one_letter_code
_entity_poly.pdbx_strand_id
1 'polypeptide(L)'
;MSAWRVLEDISGLALAAMDWRRSYGLNLAALGRYLRPTNDLAKSLDCPATTGGLHTVVHHWPGDIVGVCDHCPTEKLSEADIVIQRLDVQSLCKDIATTLGLSPGFESQALGHYFIGELVPNPGTRHGVYLCCRGDPEQLESAALHLTSTGKRGFILLTPTGRYWTARLRSSIETATSYLMSLEEVVDLADKGFSASAGWRSFLDIRVPRTTTKAPPTTFPTPHGARWNELTIRFLTGDTASVTIRDARLRVSYTDMGMARSDNANRSVQWEMLEKFAKGNGYYEPQYQAYKEREKQQVSRLGRALKAYFKIDGEPIVRDGRGWRTVFVIRPEDWTESSKERW
;
A
#
# COMPACT_ATOMS: atom_id res chain seq x y z
N MET A 1 -9.79 24.77 -9.98
CA MET A 1 -9.29 24.57 -8.60
C MET A 1 -9.26 23.06 -8.36
N SER A 2 -8.13 22.48 -7.92
CA SER A 2 -7.99 21.02 -7.76
C SER A 2 -9.01 20.47 -6.75
N ALA A 3 -9.67 19.35 -7.07
CA ALA A 3 -10.63 18.72 -6.16
C ALA A 3 -9.99 18.25 -4.86
N TRP A 4 -8.69 17.98 -4.89
CA TRP A 4 -7.93 17.51 -3.75
C TRP A 4 -7.79 18.56 -2.65
N ARG A 5 -7.92 19.87 -2.96
CA ARG A 5 -7.80 20.97 -1.96
C ARG A 5 -8.75 20.83 -0.79
N VAL A 6 -9.91 20.21 -1.02
CA VAL A 6 -10.91 19.99 0.02
C VAL A 6 -10.38 19.18 1.21
N LEU A 7 -9.39 18.32 0.96
CA LEU A 7 -8.73 17.52 1.98
C LEU A 7 -7.82 18.35 2.89
N GLU A 8 -7.47 19.56 2.48
CA GLU A 8 -6.56 20.44 3.22
C GLU A 8 -7.31 21.62 3.87
N ASP A 9 -8.39 22.08 3.24
CA ASP A 9 -9.18 23.23 3.69
C ASP A 9 -10.15 22.89 4.84
N ILE A 10 -10.69 21.66 4.86
CA ILE A 10 -11.74 21.30 5.82
C ILE A 10 -11.15 20.65 7.07
N SER A 11 -11.28 21.35 8.20
CA SER A 11 -10.94 20.78 9.51
C SER A 11 -11.78 19.53 9.79
N GLY A 12 -11.12 18.42 10.13
CA GLY A 12 -11.77 17.15 10.44
C GLY A 12 -12.51 16.50 9.27
N LEU A 13 -12.42 17.06 8.05
CA LEU A 13 -13.07 16.57 6.84
C LEU A 13 -14.58 16.35 7.03
N ALA A 14 -15.21 17.25 7.79
CA ALA A 14 -16.62 17.24 8.11
C ALA A 14 -17.23 18.64 7.96
N LEU A 15 -18.32 18.73 7.21
CA LEU A 15 -19.12 19.96 7.01
C LEU A 15 -20.59 19.59 6.89
N ALA A 16 -21.48 20.57 7.02
CA ALA A 16 -22.89 20.39 6.66
C ALA A 16 -23.04 20.00 5.19
N ALA A 17 -24.04 19.19 4.87
CA ALA A 17 -24.31 18.75 3.51
C ALA A 17 -24.47 19.92 2.52
N MET A 18 -25.04 21.03 2.97
CA MET A 18 -25.16 22.22 2.13
C MET A 18 -23.83 22.94 1.92
N ASP A 19 -22.97 23.05 2.93
CA ASP A 19 -21.66 23.68 2.80
C ASP A 19 -20.75 22.87 1.87
N TRP A 20 -20.84 21.53 1.91
CA TRP A 20 -20.21 20.67 0.91
C TRP A 20 -20.64 21.06 -0.51
N ARG A 21 -21.95 21.21 -0.76
CA ARG A 21 -22.50 21.56 -2.08
C ARG A 21 -22.07 22.95 -2.54
N ARG A 22 -22.04 23.93 -1.64
CA ARG A 22 -21.68 25.33 -1.94
C ARG A 22 -20.20 25.49 -2.23
N SER A 23 -19.37 25.02 -1.31
CA SER A 23 -17.93 25.28 -1.33
C SER A 23 -17.19 24.33 -2.28
N TYR A 24 -17.76 23.15 -2.57
CA TYR A 24 -17.07 22.10 -3.32
C TYR A 24 -17.94 21.39 -4.38
N GLY A 25 -19.08 21.98 -4.79
CA GLY A 25 -20.07 21.43 -5.73
C GLY A 25 -19.52 20.77 -7.00
N LEU A 26 -18.52 21.37 -7.65
CA LEU A 26 -17.89 20.82 -8.86
C LEU A 26 -16.89 19.68 -8.58
N ASN A 27 -16.35 19.61 -7.36
CA ASN A 27 -15.38 18.61 -6.90
C ASN A 27 -16.03 17.42 -6.18
N LEU A 28 -17.32 17.55 -5.84
CA LEU A 28 -18.14 16.53 -5.19
C LEU A 28 -18.49 15.36 -6.11
N ALA A 29 -18.43 15.49 -7.44
CA ALA A 29 -18.76 14.38 -8.34
C ALA A 29 -17.86 13.15 -8.10
N ALA A 30 -16.57 13.38 -7.81
CA ALA A 30 -15.61 12.29 -7.55
C ALA A 30 -15.53 11.89 -6.07
N LEU A 31 -15.63 12.86 -5.15
CA LEU A 31 -15.44 12.63 -3.71
C LEU A 31 -16.75 12.36 -2.95
N GLY A 32 -17.90 12.72 -3.51
CA GLY A 32 -19.20 12.62 -2.86
C GLY A 32 -19.58 11.20 -2.45
N ARG A 33 -19.10 10.18 -3.18
CA ARG A 33 -19.30 8.76 -2.82
C ARG A 33 -18.65 8.36 -1.48
N TYR A 34 -17.71 9.15 -0.96
CA TYR A 34 -17.07 8.95 0.34
C TYR A 34 -17.72 9.75 1.45
N LEU A 35 -18.65 10.66 1.15
CA LEU A 35 -19.38 11.38 2.20
C LEU A 35 -20.33 10.42 2.91
N ARG A 36 -20.29 10.45 4.24
CA ARG A 36 -21.16 9.68 5.13
C ARG A 36 -21.93 10.65 6.02
N PRO A 37 -23.27 10.56 6.06
CA PRO A 37 -24.03 11.33 7.03
C PRO A 37 -23.64 10.91 8.44
N THR A 38 -23.59 11.87 9.35
CA THR A 38 -23.46 11.66 10.79
C THR A 38 -24.81 11.90 11.47
N ASN A 39 -24.89 11.67 12.77
CA ASN A 39 -26.07 12.02 13.57
C ASN A 39 -26.04 13.47 14.07
N ASP A 40 -25.02 14.24 13.71
CA ASP A 40 -24.84 15.62 14.15
C ASP A 40 -25.45 16.59 13.12
N LEU A 41 -26.11 17.63 13.63
CA LEU A 41 -26.65 18.71 12.81
C LEU A 41 -25.84 19.99 13.03
N ALA A 42 -25.57 20.70 11.94
CA ALA A 42 -24.86 21.97 11.99
C ALA A 42 -25.73 23.06 12.63
N LYS A 43 -25.12 23.84 13.53
CA LYS A 43 -25.76 25.01 14.16
C LYS A 43 -25.59 26.29 13.34
N SER A 44 -24.67 26.26 12.39
CA SER A 44 -24.36 27.35 11.48
C SER A 44 -23.85 26.80 10.17
N LEU A 45 -24.01 27.57 9.11
CA LEU A 45 -23.61 27.26 7.74
C LEU A 45 -22.83 28.43 7.15
N ASP A 46 -22.00 28.19 6.15
CA ASP A 46 -21.28 29.27 5.48
C ASP A 46 -22.27 30.18 4.72
N CYS A 47 -22.14 31.49 4.91
CA CYS A 47 -22.94 32.46 4.20
C CYS A 47 -22.47 32.56 2.74
N PRO A 48 -23.35 32.36 1.73
CA PRO A 48 -22.95 32.44 0.33
C PRO A 48 -22.69 33.88 -0.12
N ALA A 49 -23.21 34.88 0.61
CA ALA A 49 -23.11 36.30 0.24
C ALA A 49 -21.88 37.01 0.84
N THR A 50 -21.33 36.50 1.95
CA THR A 50 -20.24 37.17 2.68
C THR A 50 -19.16 36.17 3.04
N THR A 51 -17.93 36.37 2.53
CA THR A 51 -16.78 35.54 2.89
C THR A 51 -16.52 35.60 4.39
N GLY A 52 -16.52 34.44 5.05
CA GLY A 52 -16.36 34.34 6.50
C GLY A 52 -17.62 34.69 7.31
N GLY A 53 -18.73 35.04 6.66
CA GLY A 53 -20.03 35.18 7.31
C GLY A 53 -20.71 33.83 7.53
N LEU A 54 -21.62 33.76 8.50
CA LEU A 54 -22.34 32.53 8.85
C LEU A 54 -23.85 32.75 8.85
N HIS A 55 -24.59 31.79 8.30
CA HIS A 55 -26.01 31.62 8.58
C HIS A 55 -26.16 30.87 9.89
N THR A 56 -26.81 31.45 10.90
CA THR A 56 -27.22 30.73 12.11
C THR A 56 -28.44 29.88 11.79
N VAL A 57 -28.40 28.60 12.13
CA VAL A 57 -29.52 27.68 11.94
C VAL A 57 -30.53 27.87 13.08
N VAL A 58 -31.75 28.27 12.72
CA VAL A 58 -32.85 28.52 13.66
C VAL A 58 -34.00 27.57 13.35
N HIS A 59 -34.51 26.92 14.38
CA HIS A 59 -35.70 26.06 14.33
C HIS A 59 -36.89 26.85 14.88
N HIS A 60 -37.83 27.24 14.02
CA HIS A 60 -39.05 27.91 14.46
C HIS A 60 -40.13 26.89 14.86
N TRP A 61 -40.30 25.83 14.06
CA TRP A 61 -41.26 24.74 14.25
C TRP A 61 -40.73 23.44 13.63
N PRO A 62 -41.33 22.26 13.91
CA PRO A 62 -40.96 21.01 13.22
C PRO A 62 -41.05 21.17 11.70
N GLY A 63 -39.93 20.96 11.00
CA GLY A 63 -39.81 21.14 9.54
C GLY A 63 -39.67 22.58 9.06
N ASP A 64 -39.66 23.58 9.96
CA ASP A 64 -39.39 24.98 9.66
C ASP A 64 -38.02 25.38 10.20
N ILE A 65 -37.01 25.10 9.36
CA ILE A 65 -35.61 25.37 9.62
C ILE A 65 -35.18 26.50 8.68
N VAL A 66 -34.53 27.51 9.23
CA VAL A 66 -34.03 28.65 8.45
C VAL A 66 -32.60 29.01 8.82
N GLY A 67 -31.85 29.49 7.82
CA GLY A 67 -30.54 30.11 8.00
C GLY A 67 -30.69 31.62 8.05
N VAL A 68 -30.27 32.24 9.15
CA VAL A 68 -30.37 33.70 9.37
C VAL A 68 -28.98 34.32 9.37
N CYS A 69 -28.81 35.42 8.63
CA CYS A 69 -27.59 36.22 8.61
C CYS A 69 -27.94 37.71 8.46
N ASP A 70 -27.15 38.58 9.07
CA ASP A 70 -27.40 40.04 9.05
C ASP A 70 -27.16 40.68 7.67
N HIS A 71 -26.43 40.00 6.79
CA HIS A 71 -25.93 40.56 5.53
C HIS A 71 -26.63 40.00 4.28
N CYS A 72 -27.57 39.06 4.44
CA CYS A 72 -28.31 38.47 3.32
C CYS A 72 -29.68 37.94 3.75
N PRO A 73 -30.59 37.69 2.79
CA PRO A 73 -31.93 37.20 3.11
C PRO A 73 -31.92 35.87 3.86
N THR A 74 -32.91 35.69 4.73
CA THR A 74 -33.19 34.40 5.39
C THR A 74 -33.42 33.30 4.36
N GLU A 75 -32.77 32.17 4.56
CA GLU A 75 -32.85 31.02 3.66
C GLU A 75 -33.60 29.88 4.31
N LYS A 76 -34.50 29.25 3.56
CA LYS A 76 -35.20 28.03 4.01
C LYS A 76 -34.28 26.82 3.89
N LEU A 77 -34.19 26.04 4.96
CA LEU A 77 -33.33 24.85 5.06
C LEU A 77 -34.17 23.61 5.34
N SER A 78 -33.61 22.44 5.01
CA SER A 78 -34.11 21.14 5.46
C SER A 78 -33.10 20.46 6.39
N GLU A 79 -33.53 19.43 7.13
CA GLU A 79 -32.61 18.60 7.93
C GLU A 79 -31.49 17.99 7.06
N ALA A 80 -31.80 17.63 5.82
CA ALA A 80 -30.84 17.09 4.86
C ALA A 80 -29.79 18.12 4.39
N ASP A 81 -30.01 19.41 4.63
CA ASP A 81 -29.06 20.48 4.31
C ASP A 81 -28.08 20.72 5.46
N ILE A 82 -28.55 20.57 6.70
CA ILE A 82 -27.77 20.83 7.91
C ILE A 82 -27.11 19.57 8.50
N VAL A 83 -27.42 18.37 8.01
CA VAL A 83 -26.75 17.14 8.45
C VAL A 83 -25.25 17.24 8.20
N ILE A 84 -24.45 17.01 9.23
CA ILE A 84 -23.00 16.98 9.10
C ILE A 84 -22.63 15.70 8.37
N GLN A 85 -21.90 15.85 7.26
CA GLN A 85 -21.33 14.75 6.50
C GLN A 85 -19.82 14.73 6.71
N ARG A 86 -19.29 13.55 7.03
CA ARG A 86 -17.86 13.31 7.17
C ARG A 86 -17.34 12.49 6.01
N LEU A 87 -16.15 12.82 5.55
CA LEU A 87 -15.45 12.05 4.55
C LEU A 87 -14.97 10.71 5.13
N ASP A 88 -15.33 9.61 4.50
CA ASP A 88 -14.79 8.28 4.76
C ASP A 88 -13.38 8.17 4.18
N VAL A 89 -12.41 8.67 4.96
CA VAL A 89 -11.00 8.73 4.58
C VAL A 89 -10.41 7.35 4.32
N GLN A 90 -10.86 6.32 5.06
CA GLN A 90 -10.38 4.97 4.88
C GLN A 90 -10.75 4.42 3.51
N SER A 91 -12.02 4.55 3.11
CA SER A 91 -12.47 4.14 1.78
C SER A 91 -11.78 4.95 0.68
N LEU A 92 -11.61 6.26 0.88
CA LEU A 92 -10.86 7.11 -0.06
C LEU A 92 -9.41 6.64 -0.23
N CYS A 93 -8.69 6.42 0.87
CA CYS A 93 -7.29 5.98 0.85
C CYS A 93 -7.14 4.61 0.19
N LYS A 94 -8.08 3.68 0.44
CA LYS A 94 -8.09 2.37 -0.19
C LYS A 94 -8.23 2.46 -1.71
N ASP A 95 -9.12 3.33 -2.20
CA ASP A 95 -9.31 3.51 -3.64
C ASP A 95 -8.10 4.18 -4.28
N ILE A 96 -7.52 5.21 -3.63
CA ILE A 96 -6.25 5.83 -4.08
C ILE A 96 -5.14 4.78 -4.15
N ALA A 97 -4.97 3.98 -3.10
CA ALA A 97 -3.94 2.94 -3.05
C ALA A 97 -4.12 1.91 -4.16
N THR A 98 -5.36 1.48 -4.41
CA THR A 98 -5.70 0.57 -5.51
C THR A 98 -5.36 1.20 -6.86
N THR A 99 -5.73 2.46 -7.07
CA THR A 99 -5.47 3.20 -8.30
C THR A 99 -3.97 3.35 -8.59
N LEU A 100 -3.16 3.58 -7.56
CA LEU A 100 -1.71 3.71 -7.67
C LEU A 100 -0.97 2.37 -7.75
N GLY A 101 -1.67 1.23 -7.62
CA GLY A 101 -1.08 -0.11 -7.67
C GLY A 101 -0.31 -0.48 -6.40
N LEU A 102 -0.70 0.06 -5.25
CA LEU A 102 -0.08 -0.21 -3.96
C LEU A 102 -0.60 -1.51 -3.35
N SER A 103 0.23 -2.17 -2.55
CA SER A 103 -0.28 -3.16 -1.59
C SER A 103 -1.08 -2.43 -0.52
N PRO A 104 -2.40 -2.69 -0.38
CA PRO A 104 -3.27 -1.89 0.47
C PRO A 104 -2.94 -2.10 1.95
N GLY A 105 -2.88 -0.98 2.68
CA GLY A 105 -2.79 -0.95 4.14
C GLY A 105 -3.35 0.39 4.62
N PHE A 106 -4.13 0.39 5.69
CA PHE A 106 -4.68 1.65 6.22
C PHE A 106 -4.39 1.74 7.71
N GLU A 107 -3.73 2.82 8.11
CA GLU A 107 -3.48 3.14 9.50
C GLU A 107 -3.48 4.66 9.71
N SER A 108 -4.23 5.15 10.69
CA SER A 108 -4.15 6.56 11.10
C SER A 108 -2.96 6.74 12.03
N GLN A 109 -1.93 7.43 11.56
CA GLN A 109 -0.73 7.72 12.33
C GLN A 109 -0.94 8.92 13.26
N ALA A 110 -1.69 9.91 12.78
CA ALA A 110 -2.12 11.09 13.49
C ALA A 110 -3.34 11.70 12.79
N LEU A 111 -3.92 12.76 13.36
CA LEU A 111 -5.02 13.49 12.72
C LEU A 111 -4.57 14.02 11.35
N GLY A 112 -5.25 13.61 10.28
CA GLY A 112 -4.92 13.98 8.90
C GLY A 112 -3.69 13.29 8.31
N HIS A 113 -3.13 12.28 8.98
CA HIS A 113 -1.95 11.53 8.54
C HIS A 113 -2.25 10.05 8.47
N TYR A 114 -2.17 9.49 7.26
CA TYR A 114 -2.61 8.14 6.97
C TYR A 114 -1.52 7.37 6.26
N PHE A 115 -1.19 6.18 6.75
CA PHE A 115 -0.53 5.18 5.91
C PHE A 115 -1.59 4.58 4.98
N ILE A 116 -1.33 4.55 3.68
CA ILE A 116 -2.31 4.11 2.66
C ILE A 116 -1.87 2.86 1.89
N GLY A 117 -0.63 2.41 2.08
CA GLY A 117 -0.15 1.15 1.52
C GLY A 117 1.35 1.16 1.24
N GLU A 118 1.82 0.08 0.61
CA GLU A 118 3.22 -0.06 0.21
C GLU A 118 3.36 -0.12 -1.31
N LEU A 119 4.28 0.67 -1.84
CA LEU A 119 4.78 0.49 -3.19
C LEU A 119 5.91 -0.54 -3.16
N VAL A 120 5.73 -1.64 -3.88
CA VAL A 120 6.71 -2.72 -4.00
C VAL A 120 7.19 -2.77 -5.45
N PRO A 121 8.18 -1.94 -5.84
CA PRO A 121 8.63 -1.90 -7.23
C PRO A 121 9.41 -3.15 -7.62
N ASN A 122 10.18 -3.72 -6.68
CA ASN A 122 10.90 -4.99 -6.82
C ASN A 122 10.82 -5.74 -5.47
N PRO A 123 11.02 -7.08 -5.47
CA PRO A 123 11.11 -7.84 -4.23
C PRO A 123 12.20 -7.31 -3.29
N GLY A 124 11.87 -7.21 -2.00
CA GLY A 124 12.80 -6.69 -0.98
C GLY A 124 12.95 -5.16 -0.95
N THR A 125 12.39 -4.43 -1.94
CA THR A 125 12.28 -2.97 -1.90
C THR A 125 10.85 -2.59 -1.60
N ARG A 126 10.61 -1.91 -0.48
CA ARG A 126 9.29 -1.45 -0.06
C ARG A 126 9.37 0.04 0.23
N HIS A 127 8.45 0.80 -0.33
CA HIS A 127 8.26 2.20 0.04
C HIS A 127 6.91 2.32 0.72
N GLY A 128 6.90 2.71 1.98
CA GLY A 128 5.65 3.07 2.65
C GLY A 128 5.06 4.32 2.00
N VAL A 129 3.78 4.31 1.68
CA VAL A 129 3.07 5.46 1.09
C VAL A 129 2.15 6.06 2.14
N TYR A 130 2.33 7.35 2.38
CA TYR A 130 1.59 8.12 3.38
C TYR A 130 0.82 9.25 2.71
N LEU A 131 -0.36 9.58 3.21
CA LEU A 131 -1.15 10.73 2.80
C LEU A 131 -1.28 11.71 3.98
N CYS A 132 -0.88 12.96 3.77
CA CYS A 132 -1.03 14.05 4.71
C CYS A 132 -2.04 15.09 4.21
N CYS A 133 -3.22 15.11 4.83
CA CYS A 133 -4.34 16.00 4.52
C CYS A 133 -4.33 17.26 5.41
N ARG A 134 -3.16 17.90 5.60
CA ARG A 134 -3.03 19.08 6.47
C ARG A 134 -2.82 20.34 5.65
N GLY A 135 -3.51 21.41 6.04
CA GLY A 135 -3.61 22.66 5.30
C GLY A 135 -2.66 23.77 5.73
N ASP A 136 -1.53 23.46 6.36
CA ASP A 136 -0.49 24.48 6.61
C ASP A 136 0.93 23.89 6.55
N PRO A 137 1.95 24.73 6.28
CA PRO A 137 3.33 24.28 6.13
C PRO A 137 3.94 23.68 7.42
N GLU A 138 3.61 24.21 8.60
CA GLU A 138 4.22 23.78 9.87
C GLU A 138 3.78 22.36 10.23
N GLN A 139 2.49 22.06 10.02
CA GLN A 139 1.94 20.73 10.24
C GLN A 139 2.51 19.72 9.25
N LEU A 140 2.70 20.13 7.99
CA LEU A 140 3.30 19.27 6.97
C LEU A 140 4.80 19.00 7.26
N GLU A 141 5.53 19.99 7.76
CA GLU A 141 6.92 19.81 8.23
C GLU A 141 6.98 18.88 9.46
N SER A 142 6.05 19.03 10.40
CA SER A 142 5.93 18.12 11.55
C SER A 142 5.64 16.67 11.11
N ALA A 143 4.81 16.49 10.09
CA ALA A 143 4.52 15.20 9.49
C ALA A 143 5.78 14.54 8.92
N ALA A 144 6.53 15.32 8.14
CA ALA A 144 7.77 14.88 7.51
C ALA A 144 8.83 14.51 8.55
N LEU A 145 8.96 15.32 9.61
CA LEU A 145 9.87 15.04 10.72
C LEU A 145 9.51 13.74 11.43
N HIS A 146 8.21 13.50 11.69
CA HIS A 146 7.76 12.25 12.29
C HIS A 146 8.15 11.04 11.41
N LEU A 147 7.85 11.08 10.11
CA LEU A 147 8.18 9.99 9.18
C LEU A 147 9.69 9.72 9.11
N THR A 148 10.50 10.77 8.98
CA THR A 148 11.97 10.65 8.91
C THR A 148 12.57 10.14 10.23
N SER A 149 12.00 10.51 11.38
CA SER A 149 12.46 10.07 12.71
C SER A 149 12.17 8.60 13.01
N THR A 150 11.15 8.01 12.39
CA THR A 150 10.77 6.60 12.62
C THR A 150 11.77 5.59 12.06
N GLY A 151 12.83 6.05 11.37
CA GLY A 151 13.87 5.19 10.80
C GLY A 151 13.41 4.38 9.57
N LYS A 152 12.18 4.61 9.09
CA LYS A 152 11.65 4.01 7.86
C LYS A 152 12.48 4.49 6.66
N ARG A 153 13.35 3.62 6.14
CA ARG A 153 14.16 3.91 4.95
C ARG A 153 13.30 3.75 3.71
N GLY A 154 13.09 4.85 2.99
CA GLY A 154 12.38 4.90 1.72
C GLY A 154 10.86 4.96 1.87
N PHE A 155 10.28 6.14 1.66
CA PHE A 155 8.84 6.36 1.73
C PHE A 155 8.38 7.38 0.69
N ILE A 156 7.10 7.36 0.36
CA ILE A 156 6.46 8.38 -0.48
C ILE A 156 5.47 9.13 0.41
N LEU A 157 5.67 10.44 0.57
CA LEU A 157 4.68 11.31 1.19
C LEU A 157 3.83 11.94 0.08
N LEU A 158 2.54 11.67 0.15
CA LEU A 158 1.51 12.31 -0.66
C LEU A 158 0.87 13.46 0.11
N THR A 159 0.70 14.59 -0.56
CA THR A 159 -0.20 15.67 -0.12
C THR A 159 -1.35 15.81 -1.10
N PRO A 160 -2.51 16.37 -0.72
CA PRO A 160 -3.59 16.60 -1.68
C PRO A 160 -3.16 17.53 -2.82
N THR A 161 -2.45 18.62 -2.50
CA THR A 161 -1.86 19.54 -3.49
C THR A 161 -0.43 19.95 -3.13
N GLY A 162 0.27 20.58 -4.07
CA GLY A 162 1.62 21.13 -3.84
C GLY A 162 1.65 22.48 -3.12
N ARG A 163 0.50 23.06 -2.72
CA ARG A 163 0.41 24.49 -2.34
C ARG A 163 1.15 24.87 -1.06
N TYR A 164 1.41 23.92 -0.17
CA TYR A 164 2.14 24.13 1.09
C TYR A 164 3.58 23.61 1.05
N TRP A 165 4.09 23.24 -0.13
CA TRP A 165 5.45 22.72 -0.23
C TRP A 165 6.49 23.83 -0.10
N THR A 166 7.28 23.76 0.97
CA THR A 166 8.42 24.65 1.19
C THR A 166 9.72 24.00 0.66
N ALA A 167 10.75 24.82 0.41
CA ALA A 167 12.08 24.29 0.10
C ALA A 167 12.63 23.43 1.25
N ARG A 168 12.31 23.80 2.49
CA ARG A 168 12.69 23.05 3.70
C ARG A 168 12.03 21.67 3.73
N LEU A 169 10.73 21.60 3.50
CA LEU A 169 10.00 20.33 3.42
C LEU A 169 10.61 19.42 2.36
N ARG A 170 10.81 19.92 1.14
CA ARG A 170 11.45 19.15 0.06
C ARG A 170 12.81 18.63 0.48
N SER A 171 13.68 19.48 1.01
CA SER A 171 15.01 19.07 1.49
C SER A 171 14.99 18.04 2.62
N SER A 172 13.92 18.01 3.43
CA SER A 172 13.77 17.06 4.53
C SER A 172 13.29 15.67 4.08
N ILE A 173 12.58 15.59 2.95
CA ILE A 173 11.98 14.34 2.45
C ILE A 173 12.77 13.79 1.27
N GLU A 174 13.06 14.63 0.28
CA GLU A 174 13.63 14.23 -1.01
C GLU A 174 15.07 13.76 -0.80
N THR A 175 15.20 12.45 -0.62
CA THR A 175 16.45 11.74 -0.44
C THR A 175 16.59 10.71 -1.56
N ALA A 176 17.67 9.94 -1.57
CA ALA A 176 17.88 8.91 -2.59
C ALA A 176 16.77 7.83 -2.63
N THR A 177 15.97 7.69 -1.57
CA THR A 177 14.93 6.66 -1.47
C THR A 177 13.56 7.19 -1.04
N SER A 178 13.42 8.48 -0.72
CA SER A 178 12.15 9.04 -0.24
C SER A 178 11.72 10.24 -1.07
N TYR A 179 10.40 10.36 -1.28
CA TYR A 179 9.82 11.23 -2.30
C TYR A 179 8.61 11.99 -1.78
N LEU A 180 8.45 13.23 -2.24
CA LEU A 180 7.28 14.07 -2.01
C LEU A 180 6.50 14.19 -3.33
N MET A 181 5.20 13.90 -3.32
CA MET A 181 4.33 14.06 -4.49
C MET A 181 2.94 14.51 -4.06
N SER A 182 2.16 15.07 -5.00
CA SER A 182 0.78 15.48 -4.72
C SER A 182 -0.24 14.59 -5.41
N LEU A 183 -1.44 14.46 -4.83
CA LEU A 183 -2.55 13.72 -5.44
C LEU A 183 -2.96 14.35 -6.79
N GLU A 184 -2.87 15.67 -6.93
CA GLU A 184 -3.12 16.35 -8.20
C GLU A 184 -2.11 16.00 -9.31
N GLU A 185 -0.91 15.54 -8.95
CA GLU A 185 0.10 15.10 -9.92
C GLU A 185 0.00 13.60 -10.23
N VAL A 186 -0.48 12.77 -9.29
CA VAL A 186 -0.39 11.30 -9.38
C VAL A 186 -1.73 10.60 -9.58
N VAL A 187 -2.85 11.29 -9.34
CA VAL A 187 -4.21 10.75 -9.47
C VAL A 187 -5.11 11.68 -10.30
N ASP A 188 -5.57 11.16 -11.43
CA ASP A 188 -6.59 11.81 -12.25
C ASP A 188 -8.00 11.40 -11.80
N LEU A 189 -8.92 12.36 -11.81
CA LEU A 189 -10.34 12.11 -11.59
C LEU A 189 -10.95 11.57 -12.90
N ALA A 190 -11.62 10.43 -12.83
CA ALA A 190 -12.33 9.81 -13.94
C ALA A 190 -13.83 9.70 -13.62
N ASP A 191 -14.67 9.51 -14.65
CA ASP A 191 -16.14 9.50 -14.52
C ASP A 191 -16.70 8.55 -13.44
N LYS A 192 -15.97 7.47 -13.12
CA LYS A 192 -16.37 6.46 -12.11
C LYS A 192 -15.35 6.23 -11.00
N GLY A 193 -14.41 7.16 -10.79
CA GLY A 193 -13.42 7.05 -9.72
C GLY A 193 -12.09 7.71 -10.06
N PHE A 194 -11.01 6.96 -9.88
CA PHE A 194 -9.66 7.49 -10.00
C PHE A 194 -8.83 6.65 -10.96
N SER A 195 -7.95 7.30 -11.69
CA SER A 195 -6.92 6.64 -12.50
C SER A 195 -5.53 7.18 -12.14
N ALA A 196 -4.52 6.32 -12.19
CA ALA A 196 -3.14 6.77 -12.05
C ALA A 196 -2.78 7.69 -13.21
N SER A 197 -2.18 8.83 -12.89
CA SER A 197 -1.81 9.83 -13.88
C SER A 197 -0.55 9.46 -14.67
N ALA A 198 -0.24 10.23 -15.71
CA ALA A 198 1.05 10.16 -16.38
C ALA A 198 2.22 10.55 -15.45
N GLY A 199 1.98 11.45 -14.49
CA GLY A 199 2.95 11.85 -13.48
C GLY A 199 3.37 10.69 -12.58
N TRP A 200 2.39 9.89 -12.11
CA TRP A 200 2.69 8.68 -11.35
C TRP A 200 3.55 7.68 -12.14
N ARG A 201 3.18 7.41 -13.40
CA ARG A 201 3.94 6.49 -14.26
C ARG A 201 5.38 6.97 -14.49
N SER A 202 5.53 8.26 -14.81
CA SER A 202 6.84 8.88 -15.05
C SER A 202 7.71 8.85 -13.80
N PHE A 203 7.12 9.10 -12.62
CA PHE A 203 7.80 8.94 -11.35
C PHE A 203 8.33 7.51 -11.15
N LEU A 204 7.48 6.50 -11.39
CA LEU A 204 7.89 5.10 -11.24
C LEU A 204 9.02 4.70 -12.20
N ASP A 205 9.04 5.26 -13.41
CA ASP A 205 10.08 4.93 -14.39
C ASP A 205 11.41 5.65 -14.14
N ILE A 206 11.36 6.89 -13.64
CA ILE A 206 12.55 7.75 -13.46
C ILE A 206 13.16 7.59 -12.07
N ARG A 207 12.32 7.59 -11.03
CA ARG A 207 12.77 7.78 -9.64
C ARG A 207 12.79 6.50 -8.86
N VAL A 208 11.91 5.55 -9.19
CA VAL A 208 11.91 4.26 -8.52
C VAL A 208 12.76 3.32 -9.35
N PRO A 209 13.93 2.86 -8.86
CA PRO A 209 14.73 1.90 -9.59
C PRO A 209 13.93 0.61 -9.68
N ARG A 210 13.17 0.44 -10.75
CA ARG A 210 12.77 -0.88 -11.19
C ARG A 210 14.09 -1.57 -11.51
N THR A 211 14.30 -2.79 -11.04
CA THR A 211 15.34 -3.61 -11.63
C THR A 211 14.95 -3.76 -13.10
N THR A 212 15.46 -2.85 -13.93
CA THR A 212 15.45 -2.97 -15.38
C THR A 212 16.14 -4.28 -15.64
N THR A 213 15.36 -5.30 -15.95
CA THR A 213 15.64 -6.27 -17.01
C THR A 213 17.11 -6.31 -17.46
N LYS A 214 18.01 -6.75 -16.58
CA LYS A 214 18.66 -8.02 -16.93
C LYS A 214 17.53 -9.01 -16.76
N ALA A 215 17.16 -9.66 -17.86
CA ALA A 215 16.19 -10.74 -17.84
C ALA A 215 16.38 -11.52 -16.52
N PRO A 216 15.30 -11.83 -15.77
CA PRO A 216 15.43 -12.64 -14.56
C PRO A 216 16.36 -13.79 -14.92
N PRO A 217 17.38 -14.14 -14.10
CA PRO A 217 18.24 -15.27 -14.43
C PRO A 217 17.29 -16.41 -14.76
N THR A 218 17.17 -16.75 -16.05
CA THR A 218 16.11 -17.64 -16.55
C THR A 218 16.26 -19.01 -15.89
N THR A 219 17.46 -19.22 -15.35
CA THR A 219 17.91 -20.33 -14.53
C THR A 219 18.98 -19.85 -13.55
N PHE A 220 19.10 -20.50 -12.40
CA PHE A 220 20.30 -20.40 -11.56
C PHE A 220 21.54 -20.87 -12.35
N PRO A 221 22.74 -20.29 -12.16
CA PRO A 221 23.98 -20.75 -12.80
C PRO A 221 24.44 -22.06 -12.14
N THR A 222 23.67 -23.12 -12.36
CA THR A 222 23.87 -24.42 -11.74
C THR A 222 25.13 -25.06 -12.31
N PRO A 223 26.13 -25.40 -11.47
CA PRO A 223 27.33 -26.10 -11.93
C PRO A 223 26.99 -27.41 -12.64
N HIS A 224 27.78 -27.79 -13.65
CA HIS A 224 27.57 -29.03 -14.37
C HIS A 224 27.56 -30.25 -13.42
N GLY A 225 26.55 -31.10 -13.56
CA GLY A 225 26.38 -32.29 -12.71
C GLY A 225 26.01 -32.00 -11.25
N ALA A 226 25.46 -30.83 -10.95
CA ALA A 226 24.91 -30.53 -9.62
C ALA A 226 23.78 -31.50 -9.26
N ARG A 227 23.66 -31.82 -7.97
CA ARG A 227 22.61 -32.68 -7.42
C ARG A 227 21.75 -31.92 -6.42
N TRP A 228 20.51 -32.37 -6.22
CA TRP A 228 19.59 -31.73 -5.27
C TRP A 228 20.15 -31.68 -3.84
N ASN A 229 20.85 -32.71 -3.38
CA ASN A 229 21.43 -32.71 -2.03
C ASN A 229 22.60 -31.72 -1.82
N GLU A 230 23.12 -31.11 -2.88
CA GLU A 230 24.16 -30.06 -2.83
C GLU A 230 23.55 -28.66 -2.78
N LEU A 231 22.24 -28.54 -2.99
CA LEU A 231 21.50 -27.28 -2.93
C LEU A 231 21.20 -26.93 -1.46
N THR A 232 21.51 -25.69 -1.09
CA THR A 232 21.08 -25.07 0.16
C THR A 232 20.29 -23.81 -0.15
N ILE A 233 19.07 -23.71 0.37
CA ILE A 233 18.23 -22.51 0.35
C ILE A 233 18.08 -21.99 1.77
N ARG A 234 18.55 -20.77 2.02
CA ARG A 234 18.36 -20.08 3.30
C ARG A 234 17.52 -18.82 3.08
N PHE A 235 16.35 -18.76 3.69
CA PHE A 235 15.56 -17.52 3.68
C PHE A 235 16.33 -16.41 4.40
N LEU A 236 16.32 -15.21 3.83
CA LEU A 236 16.93 -14.02 4.42
C LEU A 236 15.88 -13.04 4.92
N THR A 237 14.73 -13.04 4.26
CA THR A 237 13.52 -12.24 4.52
C THR A 237 12.34 -13.02 3.92
N GLY A 238 11.10 -12.61 4.17
CA GLY A 238 9.93 -13.18 3.48
C GLY A 238 9.97 -13.13 1.94
N ASP A 239 10.75 -12.22 1.33
CA ASP A 239 10.77 -12.04 -0.13
C ASP A 239 12.05 -12.53 -0.82
N THR A 240 13.11 -12.84 -0.04
CA THR A 240 14.43 -13.19 -0.59
C THR A 240 15.10 -14.33 0.15
N ALA A 241 15.84 -15.15 -0.59
CA ALA A 241 16.63 -16.26 -0.08
C ALA A 241 18.07 -16.23 -0.64
N SER A 242 19.03 -16.69 0.15
CA SER A 242 20.36 -17.06 -0.31
C SER A 242 20.30 -18.50 -0.80
N VAL A 243 20.69 -18.73 -2.04
CA VAL A 243 20.83 -20.05 -2.63
C VAL A 243 22.29 -20.36 -2.86
N THR A 244 22.71 -21.57 -2.50
CA THR A 244 24.08 -22.05 -2.67
C THR A 244 24.06 -23.45 -3.26
N ILE A 245 24.85 -23.66 -4.30
CA ILE A 245 25.12 -24.97 -4.91
C ILE A 245 26.62 -25.03 -5.15
N ARG A 246 27.34 -25.83 -4.37
CA ARG A 246 28.81 -25.87 -4.37
C ARG A 246 29.41 -24.45 -4.22
N ASP A 247 30.13 -23.98 -5.22
CA ASP A 247 30.79 -22.67 -5.31
C ASP A 247 29.86 -21.55 -5.81
N ALA A 248 28.74 -21.89 -6.45
CA ALA A 248 27.76 -20.91 -6.92
C ALA A 248 26.86 -20.44 -5.76
N ARG A 249 26.91 -19.15 -5.45
CA ARG A 249 26.04 -18.52 -4.44
C ARG A 249 25.36 -17.28 -5.01
N LEU A 250 24.03 -17.25 -4.95
CA LEU A 250 23.24 -16.08 -5.34
C LEU A 250 22.18 -15.76 -4.30
N ARG A 251 21.91 -14.46 -4.14
CA ARG A 251 20.67 -14.01 -3.53
C ARG A 251 19.60 -13.98 -4.61
N VAL A 252 18.46 -14.60 -4.34
CA VAL A 252 17.32 -14.72 -5.25
C VAL A 252 16.05 -14.27 -4.53
N SER A 253 15.10 -13.76 -5.29
CA SER A 253 13.76 -13.42 -4.86
C SER A 253 12.74 -14.37 -5.47
N TYR A 254 11.50 -14.28 -5.00
CA TYR A 254 10.39 -15.06 -5.59
C TYR A 254 10.17 -14.74 -7.08
N THR A 255 10.47 -13.53 -7.56
CA THR A 255 10.38 -13.21 -9.01
C THR A 255 11.48 -13.91 -9.79
N ASP A 256 12.71 -13.95 -9.25
CA ASP A 256 13.85 -14.59 -9.92
C ASP A 256 13.56 -16.07 -10.16
N MET A 257 12.88 -16.73 -9.21
CA MET A 257 12.49 -18.14 -9.31
C MET A 257 11.21 -18.38 -10.13
N GLY A 258 10.63 -17.35 -10.75
CA GLY A 258 9.36 -17.46 -11.49
C GLY A 258 8.15 -17.76 -10.59
N MET A 259 8.22 -17.36 -9.31
CA MET A 259 7.20 -17.58 -8.29
C MET A 259 6.49 -16.27 -7.88
N ALA A 260 6.31 -15.36 -8.84
CA ALA A 260 5.46 -14.19 -8.70
C ALA A 260 4.09 -14.44 -9.32
N ARG A 261 3.03 -13.87 -8.74
CA ARG A 261 1.70 -13.91 -9.35
C ARG A 261 1.62 -12.97 -10.55
N SER A 262 0.92 -13.37 -11.60
CA SER A 262 0.78 -12.59 -12.83
C SER A 262 -0.11 -11.36 -12.69
N ASP A 263 -0.95 -11.31 -11.66
CA ASP A 263 -1.95 -10.25 -11.46
C ASP A 263 -1.41 -9.03 -10.71
N ASN A 264 -0.56 -9.23 -9.70
CA ASN A 264 -0.10 -8.17 -8.81
C ASN A 264 1.39 -8.24 -8.45
N ALA A 265 2.15 -9.16 -9.07
CA ALA A 265 3.56 -9.40 -8.79
C ALA A 265 3.88 -9.72 -7.31
N ASN A 266 2.89 -10.11 -6.50
CA ASN A 266 3.11 -10.61 -5.15
C ASN A 266 3.61 -12.05 -5.16
N ARG A 267 4.08 -12.52 -3.99
CA ARG A 267 4.48 -13.91 -3.76
C ARG A 267 3.38 -14.89 -4.19
N SER A 268 3.77 -15.92 -4.94
CA SER A 268 2.84 -16.98 -5.32
C SER A 268 2.69 -18.01 -4.21
N VAL A 269 1.63 -18.82 -4.31
CA VAL A 269 1.39 -19.96 -3.42
C VAL A 269 2.57 -20.97 -3.43
N GLN A 270 3.38 -21.00 -4.49
CA GLN A 270 4.58 -21.85 -4.56
C GLN A 270 5.69 -21.31 -3.67
N TRP A 271 5.91 -20.00 -3.64
CA TRP A 271 6.88 -19.39 -2.73
C TRP A 271 6.47 -19.57 -1.27
N GLU A 272 5.19 -19.35 -0.95
CA GLU A 272 4.64 -19.62 0.38
C GLU A 272 4.81 -21.09 0.79
N MET A 273 4.64 -22.02 -0.15
CA MET A 273 4.89 -23.44 0.10
C MET A 273 6.37 -23.73 0.36
N LEU A 274 7.29 -23.07 -0.34
CA LEU A 274 8.73 -23.18 -0.09
C LEU A 274 9.09 -22.69 1.32
N GLU A 275 8.49 -21.58 1.77
CA GLU A 275 8.63 -21.10 3.15
C GLU A 275 8.10 -22.11 4.18
N LYS A 276 6.98 -22.80 3.90
CA LYS A 276 6.46 -23.87 4.78
C LYS A 276 7.48 -25.00 4.94
N PHE A 277 8.12 -25.44 3.86
CA PHE A 277 9.23 -26.40 3.94
C PHE A 277 10.40 -25.87 4.76
N ALA A 278 10.75 -24.58 4.61
CA ALA A 278 11.81 -23.96 5.40
C ALA A 278 11.50 -24.02 6.91
N LYS A 279 10.28 -23.64 7.32
CA LYS A 279 9.83 -23.71 8.72
C LYS A 279 9.86 -25.13 9.28
N GLY A 280 9.59 -26.13 8.44
CA GLY A 280 9.71 -27.55 8.79
C GLY A 280 11.09 -28.17 8.58
N ASN A 281 12.15 -27.36 8.40
CA ASN A 281 13.52 -27.82 8.13
C ASN A 281 13.64 -28.83 6.98
N GLY A 282 12.85 -28.63 5.93
CA GLY A 282 12.78 -29.50 4.76
C GLY A 282 11.68 -30.55 4.82
N TYR A 283 10.88 -30.62 5.88
CA TYR A 283 9.72 -31.51 5.99
C TYR A 283 8.40 -30.73 5.96
N TYR A 284 7.40 -31.27 5.28
CA TYR A 284 6.04 -30.72 5.26
C TYR A 284 4.99 -31.83 5.36
N GLU A 285 4.08 -31.73 6.32
CA GLU A 285 2.94 -32.64 6.48
C GLU A 285 1.62 -31.83 6.53
N PRO A 286 0.61 -32.16 5.69
CA PRO A 286 -0.70 -31.52 5.75
C PRO A 286 -1.37 -31.73 7.11
N GLN A 287 -1.81 -30.64 7.73
CA GLN A 287 -2.46 -30.69 9.05
C GLN A 287 -3.90 -31.22 8.99
N TYR A 288 -4.59 -31.01 7.85
CA TYR A 288 -6.01 -31.36 7.70
C TYR A 288 -6.23 -32.20 6.45
N GLN A 289 -7.01 -33.27 6.58
CA GLN A 289 -7.33 -34.18 5.48
C GLN A 289 -8.02 -33.47 4.30
N ALA A 290 -8.84 -32.45 4.58
CA ALA A 290 -9.54 -31.66 3.57
C ALA A 290 -8.61 -30.89 2.62
N TYR A 291 -7.38 -30.56 3.04
CA TYR A 291 -6.42 -29.81 2.22
C TYR A 291 -5.41 -30.69 1.49
N LYS A 292 -5.40 -31.99 1.75
CA LYS A 292 -4.37 -32.93 1.29
C LYS A 292 -4.18 -32.94 -0.23
N GLU A 293 -5.27 -32.97 -1.00
CA GLU A 293 -5.17 -32.97 -2.47
C GLU A 293 -4.73 -31.61 -3.04
N ARG A 294 -5.23 -30.50 -2.47
CA ARG A 294 -4.81 -29.14 -2.87
C ARG A 294 -3.33 -28.92 -2.60
N GLU A 295 -2.85 -29.29 -1.42
CA GLU A 295 -1.47 -29.11 -1.02
C GLU A 295 -0.52 -30.05 -1.76
N LYS A 296 -0.95 -31.28 -2.07
CA LYS A 296 -0.24 -32.17 -2.99
C LYS A 296 -0.03 -31.54 -4.36
N GLN A 297 -1.06 -30.87 -4.92
CA GLN A 297 -0.91 -30.12 -6.17
C GLN A 297 0.05 -28.94 -6.03
N GLN A 298 0.05 -28.24 -4.89
CA GLN A 298 0.99 -27.15 -4.61
C GLN A 298 2.43 -27.65 -4.52
N VAL A 299 2.69 -28.77 -3.83
CA VAL A 299 4.01 -29.43 -3.74
C VAL A 299 4.50 -29.86 -5.13
N SER A 300 3.62 -30.44 -5.94
CA SER A 300 3.96 -30.84 -7.33
C SER A 300 4.30 -29.62 -8.20
N ARG A 301 3.53 -28.53 -8.11
CA ARG A 301 3.81 -27.27 -8.83
C ARG A 301 5.11 -26.63 -8.35
N LEU A 302 5.38 -26.65 -7.05
CA LEU A 302 6.64 -26.19 -6.48
C LEU A 302 7.83 -27.00 -7.03
N GLY A 303 7.72 -28.34 -7.03
CA GLY A 303 8.76 -29.20 -7.60
C GLY A 303 9.04 -28.90 -9.08
N ARG A 304 8.01 -28.61 -9.88
CA ARG A 304 8.17 -28.18 -11.27
C ARG A 304 8.89 -26.83 -11.39
N ALA A 305 8.52 -25.86 -10.56
CA ALA A 305 9.15 -24.54 -10.55
C ALA A 305 10.64 -24.62 -10.14
N LEU A 306 10.96 -25.41 -9.11
CA LEU A 306 12.34 -25.65 -8.68
C LEU A 306 13.16 -26.31 -9.81
N LYS A 307 12.63 -27.35 -10.47
CA LYS A 307 13.28 -27.98 -11.63
C LYS A 307 13.51 -26.99 -12.77
N ALA A 308 12.52 -26.15 -13.06
CA ALA A 308 12.62 -25.15 -14.11
C ALA A 308 13.73 -24.13 -13.84
N TYR A 309 13.86 -23.69 -12.58
CA TYR A 309 14.85 -22.68 -12.17
C TYR A 309 16.26 -23.25 -12.01
N PHE A 310 16.43 -24.39 -11.35
CA PHE A 310 17.76 -24.95 -11.06
C PHE A 310 18.31 -25.86 -12.17
N LYS A 311 17.46 -26.37 -13.08
CA LYS A 311 17.89 -27.29 -14.14
C LYS A 311 18.66 -28.51 -13.63
N ILE A 312 18.31 -29.00 -12.43
CA ILE A 312 18.83 -30.24 -11.85
C ILE A 312 17.86 -31.38 -12.15
N ASP A 313 18.39 -32.49 -12.64
CA ASP A 313 17.61 -33.70 -12.91
C ASP A 313 17.12 -34.39 -11.63
N GLY A 314 16.03 -35.14 -11.74
CA GLY A 314 15.41 -35.84 -10.60
C GLY A 314 14.42 -34.98 -9.83
N GLU A 315 13.84 -35.55 -8.76
CA GLU A 315 12.79 -34.88 -7.99
C GLU A 315 13.37 -34.11 -6.79
N PRO A 316 13.10 -32.80 -6.66
CA PRO A 316 13.59 -31.98 -5.54
C PRO A 316 12.87 -32.28 -4.22
N ILE A 317 11.66 -32.83 -4.29
CA ILE A 317 10.78 -33.09 -3.16
C ILE A 317 10.23 -34.51 -3.33
N VAL A 318 10.46 -35.35 -2.32
CA VAL A 318 10.06 -36.75 -2.30
C VAL A 318 9.00 -36.98 -1.23
N ARG A 319 8.18 -38.02 -1.41
CA ARG A 319 7.19 -38.41 -0.40
C ARG A 319 7.89 -39.07 0.77
N ASP A 320 7.56 -38.67 1.98
CA ASP A 320 8.17 -39.17 3.22
C ASP A 320 7.09 -39.37 4.30
N GLY A 321 6.70 -40.64 4.48
CA GLY A 321 5.59 -41.03 5.34
C GLY A 321 4.27 -40.36 4.95
N ARG A 322 3.71 -39.59 5.89
CA ARG A 322 2.45 -38.84 5.70
C ARG A 322 2.62 -37.49 5.02
N GLY A 323 3.86 -37.06 4.80
CA GLY A 323 4.21 -35.75 4.23
C GLY A 323 5.18 -35.85 3.06
N TRP A 324 5.95 -34.78 2.88
CA TRP A 324 6.98 -34.64 1.87
C TRP A 324 8.25 -34.09 2.49
N ARG A 325 9.39 -34.47 1.91
CA ARG A 325 10.71 -34.01 2.32
C ARG A 325 11.49 -33.46 1.12
N THR A 326 12.18 -32.34 1.31
CA THR A 326 13.13 -31.82 0.33
C THR A 326 14.37 -32.71 0.28
N VAL A 327 14.88 -32.99 -0.92
CA VAL A 327 16.16 -33.69 -1.11
C VAL A 327 17.35 -32.75 -0.84
N PHE A 328 17.09 -31.43 -0.88
CA PHE A 328 18.02 -30.35 -0.61
C PHE A 328 17.85 -29.79 0.81
N VAL A 329 18.83 -29.01 1.27
CA VAL A 329 18.79 -28.33 2.57
C VAL A 329 18.01 -27.03 2.43
N ILE A 330 17.03 -26.81 3.29
CA ILE A 330 16.28 -25.56 3.37
C ILE A 330 16.17 -25.07 4.81
N ARG A 331 16.36 -23.77 5.03
CA ARG A 331 16.40 -23.14 6.36
C ARG A 331 15.57 -21.85 6.41
N PRO A 332 14.85 -21.60 7.52
CA PRO A 332 14.11 -20.36 7.72
C PRO A 332 15.05 -19.17 8.00
N GLU A 333 14.48 -17.97 8.03
CA GLU A 333 15.19 -16.69 8.25
C GLU A 333 15.94 -16.66 9.59
N ASP A 334 15.25 -17.14 10.62
CA ASP A 334 15.62 -17.19 12.03
C ASP A 334 16.48 -18.41 12.40
N TRP A 335 17.03 -19.12 11.41
CA TRP A 335 17.93 -20.25 11.67
C TRP A 335 19.32 -19.79 12.11
N THR A 336 19.65 -20.06 13.38
CA THR A 336 21.03 -20.04 13.90
C THR A 336 21.65 -21.43 13.82
N GLU A 337 22.86 -21.49 13.26
CA GLU A 337 23.65 -22.72 13.24
C GLU A 337 23.94 -23.14 14.68
N SER A 338 23.35 -24.24 15.12
CA SER A 338 23.66 -24.82 16.42
C SER A 338 25.13 -25.22 16.41
N SER A 339 25.93 -24.59 17.25
CA SER A 339 27.38 -24.80 17.41
C SER A 339 27.75 -26.19 17.99
N LYS A 340 26.99 -27.23 17.68
CA LYS A 340 27.23 -28.61 18.07
C LYS A 340 27.29 -29.50 16.83
N GLU A 341 28.47 -29.50 16.21
CA GLU A 341 29.14 -30.66 15.59
C GLU A 341 30.43 -30.16 14.92
N ARG A 342 31.35 -29.70 15.77
CA ARG A 342 32.79 -29.67 15.49
C ARG A 342 33.43 -30.60 16.52
N TRP A 343 33.46 -31.89 16.23
CA TRP A 343 34.35 -32.87 16.83
C TRP A 343 34.75 -33.86 15.75
#